data_AF-A0A376MT64-F1
#
_entry.id   AF-A0A376MT64-F1
#
_cell.length_a   1.000
_cell.length_b   1.000
_cell.length_c   1.000
_cell.angle_alpha   90.00
_cell.angle_beta   90.00
_cell.angle_gamma   90.00
#
_symmetry.space_group_name_H-M   'P 1'
#
loop_
_entity.id
_entity.type
_entity.pdbx_description
1 polymer ?
#
loop_
_entity_poly.entity_id
_entity_poly.type
_entity_poly.pdbx_seq_one_letter_code
_entity_poly.pdbx_strand_id
1 'polypeptide(L)'
;MFVTGAAPNVLGLEFVSKIAGIQISWLQWFLCFLPVGVILLIIAPWLSYVLYKPEITHSEEVATWAGDELKTMGALTRREWTLIGLVLLSLGLWVFGSEVINATAVGLLAVSLMLALHVVPWKDITRYNSAWNTLVNLATLVVMANGLTRSGFIDWFAGTMSTHLEGFSPNATVIVLVLVFYFAHYLFASLSAHTATMLPVILAVGKGIPGVPMEQLCILLVLSIGIMGCLTPYATGPGVIIYGCGYVKSKDYWRLGAIFG
;
A
#
# COMPACT_ATOMS: atom_id res chain seq x y z
N MET A 1 5.66 1.57 -3.72
CA MET A 1 7.04 1.03 -3.82
C MET A 1 7.37 0.07 -2.68
N PHE A 2 7.24 0.46 -1.40
CA PHE A 2 7.57 -0.43 -0.28
C PHE A 2 6.36 -1.20 0.25
N VAL A 3 6.58 -2.45 0.68
CA VAL A 3 5.55 -3.27 1.36
C VAL A 3 4.98 -2.54 2.56
N THR A 4 5.83 -1.91 3.37
CA THR A 4 5.45 -1.16 4.57
C THR A 4 4.84 0.21 4.29
N GLY A 5 4.71 0.60 3.02
CA GLY A 5 4.17 1.91 2.65
C GLY A 5 2.67 2.07 2.92
N ALA A 6 1.91 0.97 2.99
CA ALA A 6 0.47 1.02 3.27
C ALA A 6 -0.01 -0.28 3.93
N ALA A 7 -0.93 -0.16 4.90
CA ALA A 7 -1.62 -1.27 5.54
C ALA A 7 -2.20 -2.34 4.56
N PRO A 8 -2.87 -1.98 3.45
CA PRO A 8 -3.41 -2.96 2.51
C PRO A 8 -2.33 -3.80 1.81
N ASN A 9 -1.08 -3.33 1.70
CA ASN A 9 -0.01 -4.13 1.10
C ASN A 9 0.33 -5.34 1.97
N VAL A 10 0.45 -5.13 3.28
CA VAL A 10 0.72 -6.21 4.26
C VAL A 10 -0.46 -7.17 4.31
N LEU A 11 -1.69 -6.66 4.27
CA LEU A 11 -2.89 -7.48 4.18
C LEU A 11 -2.90 -8.34 2.91
N GLY A 12 -2.53 -7.76 1.77
CA GLY A 12 -2.47 -8.45 0.50
C GLY A 12 -1.46 -9.59 0.50
N LEU A 13 -0.28 -9.37 1.08
CA LEU A 13 0.73 -10.43 1.26
C LEU A 13 0.22 -11.58 2.13
N GLU A 14 -0.50 -11.28 3.21
CA GLU A 14 -1.06 -12.31 4.08
C GLU A 14 -2.12 -13.15 3.34
N PHE A 15 -2.98 -12.54 2.53
CA PHE A 15 -3.94 -13.30 1.73
C PHE A 15 -3.30 -14.15 0.64
N VAL A 16 -2.28 -13.62 -0.05
CA VAL A 16 -1.51 -14.39 -1.03
C VAL A 16 -0.87 -15.61 -0.36
N SER A 17 -0.27 -15.43 0.81
CA SER A 17 0.28 -16.51 1.63
C SER A 17 -0.76 -17.56 2.02
N LYS A 18 -1.92 -17.13 2.55
CA LYS A 18 -2.95 -18.06 3.08
C LYS A 18 -3.79 -18.75 2.02
N ILE A 19 -4.08 -18.07 0.92
CA ILE A 19 -5.04 -18.56 -0.09
C ILE A 19 -4.30 -19.23 -1.25
N ALA A 20 -3.28 -18.55 -1.78
CA ALA A 20 -2.48 -19.04 -2.90
C ALA A 20 -1.28 -19.91 -2.47
N GLY A 21 -0.86 -19.83 -1.20
CA GLY A 21 0.30 -20.57 -0.71
C GLY A 21 1.64 -19.98 -1.15
N ILE A 22 1.64 -18.76 -1.68
CA ILE A 22 2.82 -18.09 -2.24
C ILE A 22 3.38 -17.11 -1.21
N GLN A 23 4.68 -17.19 -0.93
CA GLN A 23 5.37 -16.24 -0.07
C GLN A 23 6.08 -15.21 -0.94
N ILE A 24 5.66 -13.95 -0.86
CA ILE A 24 6.36 -12.84 -1.52
C ILE A 24 7.22 -12.15 -0.47
N SER A 25 8.54 -12.18 -0.66
CA SER A 25 9.46 -11.51 0.26
C SER A 25 9.43 -9.99 0.08
N TRP A 26 9.90 -9.24 1.09
CA TRP A 26 10.03 -7.79 1.00
C TRP A 26 10.92 -7.37 -0.18
N LEU A 27 12.03 -8.07 -0.39
CA LEU A 27 12.97 -7.78 -1.47
C LEU A 27 12.38 -8.09 -2.83
N GLN A 28 11.65 -9.22 -2.96
CA GLN A 28 10.95 -9.58 -4.19
C GLN A 28 9.94 -8.50 -4.58
N TRP A 29 9.10 -8.05 -3.63
CA TRP A 29 8.18 -6.94 -3.86
C TRP A 29 8.91 -5.70 -4.37
N PHE A 30 9.98 -5.30 -3.66
CA PHE A 30 10.73 -4.10 -3.99
C PHE A 30 11.31 -4.17 -5.40
N LEU A 31 11.99 -5.27 -5.74
CA LEU A 31 12.60 -5.46 -7.06
C LEU A 31 11.55 -5.55 -8.18
N CYS A 32 10.41 -6.21 -7.94
CA CYS A 32 9.32 -6.29 -8.92
C CYS A 32 8.68 -4.91 -9.17
N PHE A 33 8.51 -4.09 -8.14
CA PHE A 33 7.90 -2.77 -8.30
C PHE A 33 8.89 -1.69 -8.74
N LEU A 34 10.20 -1.86 -8.48
CA LEU A 34 11.20 -0.82 -8.70
C LEU A 34 11.18 -0.21 -10.11
N PRO A 35 11.10 -0.99 -11.22
CA PRO A 35 11.09 -0.40 -12.56
C PRO A 35 9.89 0.53 -12.77
N VAL A 36 8.69 0.08 -12.39
CA VAL A 36 7.45 0.87 -12.49
C VAL A 36 7.49 2.05 -11.50
N GLY A 37 8.00 1.82 -10.28
CA GLY A 37 8.12 2.83 -9.25
C GLY A 37 9.03 3.99 -9.64
N VAL A 38 10.19 3.71 -10.27
CA VAL A 38 11.09 4.75 -10.78
C VAL A 38 10.43 5.56 -11.89
N ILE A 39 9.74 4.88 -12.82
CA ILE A 39 8.98 5.55 -13.88
C ILE A 39 7.92 6.47 -13.27
N LEU A 40 7.12 5.98 -12.31
CA LEU A 40 6.09 6.79 -11.65
C LEU A 40 6.70 7.94 -10.83
N LEU A 41 7.85 7.75 -10.18
CA LEU A 41 8.53 8.81 -9.43
C LEU A 41 9.02 9.97 -10.32
N ILE A 42 9.32 9.71 -11.60
CA ILE A 42 9.74 10.73 -12.56
C ILE A 42 8.52 11.32 -13.27
N ILE A 43 7.64 10.46 -13.78
CA ILE A 43 6.50 10.86 -14.60
C ILE A 43 5.42 11.55 -13.77
N ALA A 44 5.08 11.06 -12.57
CA ALA A 44 3.96 11.64 -11.83
C ALA A 44 4.19 13.10 -11.43
N PRO A 45 5.37 13.52 -10.91
CA PRO A 45 5.64 14.94 -10.64
C PRO A 45 5.70 15.78 -11.92
N TRP A 46 6.38 15.28 -12.97
CA TRP A 46 6.49 15.99 -14.24
C TRP A 46 5.12 16.22 -14.88
N LEU A 47 4.30 15.18 -14.96
CA LEU A 47 2.98 15.23 -15.55
C LEU A 47 2.02 16.05 -14.67
N SER A 48 2.16 16.01 -13.34
CA SER A 48 1.44 16.93 -12.44
C SER A 48 1.80 18.39 -12.72
N TYR A 49 3.08 18.71 -12.92
CA TYR A 49 3.53 20.07 -13.25
C TYR A 49 3.00 20.56 -14.61
N VAL A 50 2.93 19.67 -15.60
CA VAL A 50 2.42 20.01 -16.95
C VAL A 50 0.90 20.14 -16.95
N LEU A 51 0.17 19.20 -16.33
CA LEU A 51 -1.29 19.16 -16.36
C LEU A 51 -1.96 20.11 -15.35
N TYR A 52 -1.28 20.40 -14.24
CA TYR A 52 -1.78 21.20 -13.12
C TYR A 52 -0.69 22.14 -12.62
N LYS A 53 -0.21 23.00 -13.53
CA LYS A 53 0.89 23.94 -13.27
C LYS A 53 0.57 24.87 -12.10
N PRO A 54 1.45 25.00 -11.09
CA PRO A 54 1.24 25.94 -10.00
C PRO A 54 1.33 27.39 -10.50
N GLU A 55 0.49 28.28 -9.95
CA GLU A 55 0.47 29.70 -10.30
C GLU A 55 1.77 30.40 -9.92
N ILE A 56 2.36 30.01 -8.78
CA ILE A 56 3.64 30.51 -8.29
C ILE A 56 4.69 29.42 -8.50
N THR A 57 5.69 29.69 -9.35
CA THR A 57 6.79 28.75 -9.62
C THR A 57 8.10 29.16 -8.96
N HIS A 58 8.25 30.44 -8.64
CA HIS A 58 9.43 30.99 -7.98
C HIS A 58 8.97 32.04 -6.96
N SER A 59 9.48 31.93 -5.73
CA SER A 59 9.34 32.95 -4.71
C SER A 59 10.59 32.93 -3.83
N GLU A 60 11.39 33.99 -3.93
CA GLU A 60 12.58 34.16 -3.08
C GLU A 60 12.18 34.33 -1.60
N GLU A 61 11.01 34.93 -1.34
CA GLU A 61 10.47 35.15 0.01
C GLU A 61 10.21 33.82 0.75
N VAL A 62 9.78 32.77 0.05
CA VAL A 62 9.55 31.44 0.65
C VAL A 62 10.88 30.80 1.05
N ALA A 63 11.92 30.96 0.25
CA ALA A 63 13.25 30.42 0.57
C ALA A 63 13.86 31.16 1.77
N THR A 64 13.72 32.49 1.84
CA THR A 64 14.15 33.26 3.01
C THR A 64 13.35 32.90 4.26
N TRP A 65 12.02 32.79 4.14
CA TRP A 65 11.14 32.39 5.25
C TRP A 65 11.49 31.00 5.78
N ALA A 66 11.65 30.01 4.90
CA ALA A 66 12.04 28.65 5.30
C ALA A 66 13.43 28.60 5.95
N GLY A 67 14.38 29.40 5.43
CA GLY A 67 15.72 29.53 6.02
C GLY A 67 15.70 30.18 7.40
N ASP A 68 14.83 31.17 7.61
CA ASP A 68 14.66 31.78 8.93
C ASP A 68 13.97 30.83 9.89
N GLU A 69 12.98 30.07 9.43
CA GLU A 69 12.31 29.08 10.29
C GLU A 69 13.20 27.87 10.63
N LEU A 70 14.13 27.51 9.75
CA LEU A 70 15.19 26.55 10.11
C LEU A 70 16.09 27.08 11.23
N LYS A 71 16.39 28.39 11.25
CA LYS A 71 17.18 29.00 12.33
C LYS A 71 16.39 29.03 13.64
N THR A 72 15.07 29.24 13.60
CA THR A 72 14.24 29.23 14.82
C THR A 72 14.10 27.83 15.42
N MET A 73 14.08 26.77 14.59
CA MET A 73 14.08 25.37 15.04
C MET A 73 15.35 24.97 15.79
N GLY A 74 16.49 25.56 15.44
CA GLY A 74 17.78 25.33 16.10
C GLY A 74 18.46 24.01 15.74
N ALA A 75 19.45 23.59 16.53
CA ALA A 75 20.21 22.37 16.28
C ALA A 75 19.41 21.10 16.64
N LEU A 76 19.66 20.02 15.89
CA LEU A 76 19.05 18.72 16.16
C LEU A 76 19.29 18.28 17.60
N THR A 77 18.20 17.97 18.27
CA THR A 77 18.18 17.45 19.63
C THR A 77 18.73 16.03 19.68
N ARG A 78 19.16 15.60 20.87
CA ARG A 78 19.60 14.21 21.07
C ARG A 78 18.52 13.19 20.70
N ARG A 79 17.23 13.52 20.89
CA ARG A 79 16.11 12.62 20.55
C ARG A 79 15.99 12.42 19.04
N GLU A 80 16.17 13.49 18.26
CA GLU A 80 16.13 13.41 16.79
C GLU A 80 17.31 12.61 16.25
N TRP A 81 18.51 12.79 16.79
CA TRP A 81 19.67 11.97 16.44
C TRP A 81 19.45 10.48 16.74
N THR A 82 18.89 10.17 17.92
CA THR A 82 18.54 8.80 18.27
C THR A 82 17.49 8.24 17.31
N LEU A 83 16.45 9.00 16.96
CA LEU A 83 15.43 8.57 16.01
C LEU A 83 16.02 8.25 14.63
N ILE A 84 16.89 9.13 14.11
CA ILE A 84 17.60 8.91 12.84
C ILE A 84 18.39 7.59 12.90
N GLY A 85 19.13 7.36 13.98
CA GLY A 85 19.89 6.13 14.18
C GLY A 85 19.00 4.87 14.19
N LEU A 86 17.84 4.93 14.85
CA LEU A 86 16.89 3.82 14.88
C LEU A 86 16.27 3.54 13.51
N VAL A 87 15.93 4.57 12.74
CA VAL A 87 15.41 4.42 11.37
C VAL A 87 16.45 3.78 10.45
N LEU A 88 17.71 4.24 10.53
CA LEU A 88 18.81 3.66 9.76
C LEU A 88 19.08 2.20 10.15
N LEU A 89 19.00 1.87 11.45
CA LEU A 89 19.10 0.50 11.94
C LEU A 89 17.97 -0.37 11.37
N SER A 90 16.72 0.09 11.40
CA SER A 90 15.59 -0.66 10.83
C SER A 90 15.75 -0.89 9.34
N LEU A 91 16.18 0.13 8.58
CA LEU A 91 16.46 0.00 7.16
C LEU A 91 17.59 -1.02 6.90
N GLY A 92 18.67 -0.96 7.67
CA GLY A 92 19.76 -1.93 7.57
C GLY A 92 19.30 -3.36 7.85
N LEU A 93 18.48 -3.57 8.90
CA LEU A 93 17.92 -4.88 9.23
C LEU A 93 16.96 -5.40 8.16
N TRP A 94 16.14 -4.54 7.54
CA TRP A 94 15.27 -4.97 6.45
C TRP A 94 16.04 -5.35 5.18
N VAL A 95 17.12 -4.63 4.86
CA VAL A 95 17.91 -4.88 3.64
C VAL A 95 18.84 -6.09 3.80
N PHE A 96 19.55 -6.19 4.93
CA PHE A 96 20.60 -7.20 5.14
C PHE A 96 20.17 -8.35 6.07
N GLY A 97 19.11 -8.17 6.86
CA GLY A 97 18.69 -9.12 7.90
C GLY A 97 17.53 -10.03 7.51
N SER A 98 17.07 -10.01 6.26
CA SER A 98 15.83 -10.70 5.84
C SER A 98 15.83 -12.22 6.06
N GLU A 99 17.02 -12.85 6.12
CA GLU A 99 17.16 -14.29 6.39
C GLU A 99 17.13 -14.64 7.87
N VAL A 100 17.42 -13.67 8.75
CA VAL A 100 17.59 -13.89 10.21
C VAL A 100 16.42 -13.32 11.00
N ILE A 101 15.87 -12.18 10.59
CA ILE A 101 14.80 -11.48 11.29
C ILE A 101 13.69 -11.09 10.32
N ASN A 102 12.44 -11.43 10.67
CA ASN A 102 11.30 -11.05 9.86
C ASN A 102 10.99 -9.54 10.01
N ALA A 103 10.32 -8.96 9.01
CA ALA A 103 10.05 -7.53 8.98
C ALA A 103 9.21 -7.03 10.18
N THR A 104 8.30 -7.87 10.70
CA THR A 104 7.47 -7.58 11.87
C THR A 104 8.32 -7.43 13.13
N ALA A 105 9.28 -8.33 13.35
CA ALA A 105 10.18 -8.29 14.50
C ALA A 105 11.09 -7.05 14.46
N VAL A 106 11.58 -6.66 13.27
CA VAL A 106 12.32 -5.39 13.11
C VAL A 106 11.47 -4.19 13.51
N GLY A 107 10.20 -4.15 13.09
CA GLY A 107 9.27 -3.08 13.46
C GLY A 107 9.00 -3.02 14.97
N LEU A 108 8.76 -4.18 15.60
CA LEU A 108 8.57 -4.28 17.05
C LEU A 108 9.83 -3.87 17.81
N LEU A 109 11.01 -4.31 17.37
CA LEU A 109 12.30 -3.90 17.95
C LEU A 109 12.48 -2.39 17.88
N ALA A 110 12.19 -1.77 16.73
CA ALA A 110 12.28 -0.32 16.57
C ALA A 110 11.38 0.42 17.57
N VAL A 111 10.12 -0.01 17.72
CA VAL A 111 9.18 0.57 18.70
C VAL A 111 9.66 0.36 20.13
N SER A 112 10.14 -0.84 20.48
CA SER A 112 10.69 -1.14 21.80
C SER A 112 11.91 -0.27 22.12
N LEU A 113 12.81 -0.06 21.16
CA LEU A 113 13.97 0.81 21.33
C LEU A 113 13.59 2.28 21.45
N MET A 114 12.61 2.75 20.66
CA MET A 114 12.10 4.13 20.79
C MET A 114 11.52 4.40 22.18
N LEU A 115 10.85 3.42 22.79
CA LEU A 115 10.35 3.50 24.16
C LEU A 115 11.49 3.45 25.20
N ALA A 116 12.40 2.49 25.07
CA ALA A 116 13.52 2.32 26.00
C ALA A 116 14.44 3.56 26.01
N LEU A 117 14.69 4.16 24.85
CA LEU A 117 15.50 5.36 24.68
C LEU A 117 14.72 6.66 24.90
N HIS A 118 13.45 6.58 25.32
CA HIS A 118 12.59 7.73 25.62
C HIS A 118 12.49 8.74 24.47
N VAL A 119 12.51 8.22 23.23
CA VAL A 119 12.31 9.01 22.00
C VAL A 119 10.84 9.36 21.86
N VAL A 120 9.95 8.40 22.17
CA VAL A 120 8.48 8.57 22.12
C VAL A 120 7.89 8.11 23.46
N PRO A 121 6.99 8.87 24.09
CA PRO A 121 6.34 8.42 25.31
C PRO A 121 5.27 7.36 25.00
N TRP A 122 5.12 6.38 25.90
CA TRP A 122 4.14 5.30 25.77
C TRP A 122 2.70 5.78 25.50
N LYS A 123 2.34 6.92 26.10
CA LYS A 123 1.03 7.54 25.95
C LYS A 123 0.72 7.93 24.51
N ASP A 124 1.74 8.33 23.73
CA ASP A 124 1.55 8.73 22.34
C ASP A 124 1.29 7.51 21.45
N ILE A 125 1.97 6.39 21.71
CA ILE A 125 1.75 5.12 21.00
C ILE A 125 0.35 4.57 21.28
N THR A 126 -0.06 4.53 22.55
CA THR A 126 -1.38 4.01 22.95
C THR A 126 -2.55 4.89 22.50
N ARG A 127 -2.34 6.20 22.37
CA ARG A 127 -3.37 7.13 21.87
C ARG A 127 -3.39 7.26 20.35
N TYR A 128 -2.45 6.64 19.64
CA TYR A 128 -2.41 6.69 18.19
C TYR A 128 -3.47 5.77 17.58
N ASN A 129 -4.74 6.23 17.64
CA ASN A 129 -5.92 5.48 17.23
C ASN A 129 -5.79 4.89 15.83
N SER A 130 -5.12 5.57 14.91
CA SER A 130 -4.95 5.09 13.53
C SER A 130 -4.25 3.72 13.47
N ALA A 131 -3.21 3.49 14.26
CA ALA A 131 -2.51 2.20 14.26
C ALA A 131 -3.37 1.09 14.86
N TRP A 132 -4.03 1.35 16.00
CA TRP A 132 -4.90 0.37 16.66
C TRP A 132 -6.11 0.01 15.82
N ASN A 133 -6.74 1.00 15.20
CA ASN A 133 -7.89 0.79 14.32
C ASN A 133 -7.47 -0.04 13.09
N THR A 134 -6.28 0.23 12.54
CA THR A 134 -5.70 -0.59 11.46
C THR A 134 -5.48 -2.03 11.93
N LEU A 135 -4.86 -2.24 13.09
CA LEU A 135 -4.58 -3.59 13.63
C LEU A 135 -5.86 -4.41 13.80
N VAL A 136 -6.89 -3.84 14.45
CA VAL A 136 -8.17 -4.52 14.69
C VAL A 136 -8.87 -4.84 13.37
N ASN A 137 -8.96 -3.85 12.46
CA ASN A 137 -9.61 -4.05 11.16
C ASN A 137 -8.91 -5.15 10.34
N LEU A 138 -7.59 -5.11 10.26
CA LEU A 138 -6.83 -6.13 9.53
C LEU A 138 -7.00 -7.51 10.15
N ALA A 139 -6.95 -7.63 11.48
CA ALA A 139 -7.15 -8.91 12.16
C ALA A 139 -8.53 -9.52 11.87
N THR A 140 -9.61 -8.73 11.97
CA THR A 140 -10.97 -9.19 11.68
C THR A 140 -11.12 -9.65 10.23
N LEU A 141 -10.60 -8.87 9.28
CA LEU A 141 -10.69 -9.20 7.85
C LEU A 141 -9.90 -10.46 7.49
N VAL A 142 -8.72 -10.66 8.09
CA VAL A 142 -7.93 -11.90 7.91
C VAL A 142 -8.69 -13.12 8.43
N VAL A 143 -9.36 -13.01 9.57
CA VAL A 143 -10.21 -14.09 10.10
C VAL A 143 -11.38 -14.39 9.17
N MET A 144 -12.05 -13.37 8.65
CA MET A 144 -13.18 -13.54 7.71
C MET A 144 -12.76 -14.22 6.41
N ALA A 145 -11.61 -13.84 5.81
CA ALA A 145 -11.11 -14.48 4.60
C ALA A 145 -10.74 -15.97 4.83
N ASN A 146 -10.16 -16.29 6.00
CA ASN A 146 -9.93 -17.67 6.40
C ASN A 146 -11.26 -18.43 6.58
N GLY A 147 -12.28 -17.79 7.14
CA GLY A 147 -13.64 -18.34 7.26
C GLY A 147 -14.25 -18.68 5.90
N LEU A 148 -14.09 -17.79 4.92
CA LEU A 148 -14.57 -17.99 3.55
C LEU A 148 -13.87 -19.16 2.84
N THR A 149 -12.58 -19.35 3.10
CA THR A 149 -11.82 -20.50 2.60
C THR A 149 -12.31 -21.80 3.25
N ARG A 150 -12.51 -21.80 4.58
CA ARG A 150 -12.96 -22.98 5.33
C ARG A 150 -14.40 -23.39 5.03
N SER A 151 -15.27 -22.45 4.64
CA SER A 151 -16.66 -22.76 4.29
C SER A 151 -16.80 -23.46 2.93
N GLY A 152 -15.72 -23.63 2.17
CA GLY A 152 -15.77 -24.15 0.81
C GLY A 152 -16.37 -23.16 -0.21
N PHE A 153 -16.68 -21.94 0.20
CA PHE A 153 -17.20 -20.91 -0.70
C PHE A 153 -16.20 -20.59 -1.81
N ILE A 154 -14.91 -20.55 -1.49
CA ILE A 154 -13.83 -20.34 -2.46
C ILE A 154 -13.88 -21.39 -3.57
N ASP A 155 -13.98 -22.67 -3.21
CA ASP A 155 -13.99 -23.77 -4.16
C ASP A 155 -15.30 -23.79 -4.99
N TRP A 156 -16.44 -23.54 -4.34
CA TRP A 156 -17.74 -23.41 -5.02
C TRP A 156 -17.78 -22.25 -6.01
N PHE A 157 -17.29 -21.07 -5.60
CA PHE A 157 -17.32 -19.85 -6.41
C PHE A 157 -16.37 -19.98 -7.60
N ALA A 158 -15.18 -20.54 -7.38
CA ALA A 158 -14.25 -20.78 -8.47
C ALA A 158 -14.77 -21.84 -9.46
N GLY A 159 -15.42 -22.90 -8.98
CA GLY A 159 -16.10 -23.89 -9.84
C GLY A 159 -17.29 -23.32 -10.61
N THR A 160 -17.99 -22.32 -10.06
CA THR A 160 -19.06 -21.61 -10.77
C THR A 160 -18.47 -20.69 -11.84
N MET A 161 -17.43 -19.92 -11.49
CA MET A 161 -16.83 -18.94 -12.40
C MET A 161 -16.01 -19.60 -13.51
N SER A 162 -15.43 -20.78 -13.29
CA SER A 162 -14.70 -21.52 -14.32
C SER A 162 -15.60 -21.82 -15.52
N THR A 163 -16.88 -22.13 -15.33
CA THR A 163 -17.85 -22.34 -16.42
C THR A 163 -18.12 -21.09 -17.26
N HIS A 164 -17.97 -19.89 -16.67
CA HIS A 164 -18.13 -18.62 -17.39
C HIS A 164 -16.83 -18.13 -18.04
N LEU A 165 -15.69 -18.75 -17.70
CA LEU A 165 -14.37 -18.43 -18.22
C LEU A 165 -13.83 -19.53 -19.17
N GLU A 166 -14.63 -20.57 -19.46
CA GLU A 166 -14.34 -21.56 -20.49
C GLU A 166 -14.14 -20.87 -21.85
N GLY A 167 -12.88 -20.83 -22.32
CA GLY A 167 -12.49 -20.23 -23.59
C GLY A 167 -11.43 -19.12 -23.48
N PHE A 168 -11.17 -18.59 -22.28
CA PHE A 168 -10.06 -17.65 -22.09
C PHE A 168 -8.74 -18.38 -21.92
N SER A 169 -7.66 -17.84 -22.51
CA SER A 169 -6.31 -18.33 -22.21
C SER A 169 -5.96 -18.01 -20.75
N PRO A 170 -5.15 -18.84 -20.06
CA PRO A 170 -4.80 -18.59 -18.66
C PRO A 170 -4.18 -17.21 -18.42
N ASN A 171 -3.42 -16.68 -19.38
CA ASN A 171 -2.86 -15.33 -19.31
C ASN A 171 -3.93 -14.24 -19.49
N ALA A 172 -4.93 -14.45 -20.35
CA ALA A 172 -6.04 -13.51 -20.50
C ALA A 172 -6.89 -13.47 -19.22
N THR A 173 -7.08 -14.61 -18.55
CA THR A 173 -7.75 -14.68 -17.24
C THR A 173 -7.03 -13.84 -16.19
N VAL A 174 -5.70 -13.89 -16.13
CA VAL A 174 -4.93 -13.03 -15.21
C VAL A 174 -5.20 -11.56 -15.48
N ILE A 175 -5.15 -11.13 -16.74
CA ILE A 175 -5.40 -9.74 -17.12
C ILE A 175 -6.82 -9.31 -16.70
N VAL A 176 -7.83 -10.12 -17.02
CA VAL A 176 -9.22 -9.82 -16.66
C VAL A 176 -9.39 -9.70 -15.15
N LEU A 177 -8.84 -10.63 -14.38
CA LEU A 177 -8.95 -10.61 -12.91
C LEU A 177 -8.26 -9.38 -12.31
N VAL A 178 -7.09 -9.00 -12.81
CA VAL A 178 -6.40 -7.78 -12.37
C VAL A 178 -7.19 -6.53 -12.73
N LEU A 179 -7.77 -6.45 -13.93
CA LEU A 179 -8.60 -5.32 -14.35
C LEU A 179 -9.87 -5.20 -13.49
N VAL A 180 -10.53 -6.33 -13.21
CA VAL A 180 -11.70 -6.37 -12.31
C VAL A 180 -11.32 -5.88 -10.92
N PHE A 181 -10.21 -6.37 -10.36
CA PHE A 181 -9.69 -5.88 -9.07
C PHE A 181 -9.47 -4.37 -9.11
N TYR A 182 -8.74 -3.91 -10.12
CA TYR A 182 -8.35 -2.52 -10.28
C TYR A 182 -9.54 -1.56 -10.39
N PHE A 183 -10.46 -1.82 -11.33
CA PHE A 183 -11.60 -0.94 -11.57
C PHE A 183 -12.69 -1.06 -10.52
N ALA A 184 -12.82 -2.21 -9.84
CA ALA A 184 -13.73 -2.34 -8.72
C ALA A 184 -13.42 -1.33 -7.62
N HIS A 185 -12.17 -0.83 -7.51
CA HIS A 185 -11.80 0.16 -6.51
C HIS A 185 -12.59 1.47 -6.60
N TYR A 186 -13.09 1.86 -7.78
CA TYR A 186 -13.98 3.03 -7.90
C TYR A 186 -15.21 2.94 -7.00
N LEU A 187 -15.63 1.73 -6.63
CA LEU A 187 -16.78 1.45 -5.77
C LEU A 187 -16.43 1.40 -4.28
N PHE A 188 -15.15 1.55 -3.90
CA PHE A 188 -14.68 1.43 -2.52
C PHE A 188 -14.07 2.73 -2.00
N ALA A 189 -14.46 3.11 -0.79
CA ALA A 189 -13.93 4.28 -0.08
C ALA A 189 -12.60 4.03 0.67
N SER A 190 -11.93 2.90 0.43
CA SER A 190 -10.70 2.54 1.14
C SER A 190 -9.96 1.40 0.45
N LEU A 191 -8.66 1.57 0.20
CA LEU A 191 -7.79 0.48 -0.27
C LEU A 191 -7.79 -0.73 0.67
N SER A 192 -7.84 -0.51 1.99
CA SER A 192 -7.88 -1.59 2.99
C SER A 192 -9.17 -2.39 2.87
N ALA A 193 -10.33 -1.72 2.80
CA ALA A 193 -11.62 -2.39 2.65
C ALA A 193 -11.73 -3.14 1.31
N HIS A 194 -11.24 -2.52 0.23
CA HIS A 194 -11.20 -3.14 -1.08
C HIS A 194 -10.32 -4.41 -1.09
N THR A 195 -9.09 -4.31 -0.58
CA THR A 195 -8.16 -5.45 -0.50
C THR A 195 -8.74 -6.56 0.38
N ALA A 196 -9.37 -6.21 1.49
CA ALA A 196 -9.99 -7.15 2.41
C ALA A 196 -11.13 -7.98 1.81
N THR A 197 -11.89 -7.38 0.90
CA THR A 197 -13.13 -7.97 0.36
C THR A 197 -12.89 -8.64 -0.99
N MET A 198 -12.16 -7.98 -1.88
CA MET A 198 -11.99 -8.42 -3.27
C MET A 198 -10.79 -9.36 -3.45
N LEU A 199 -9.68 -9.12 -2.75
CA LEU A 199 -8.47 -9.89 -2.99
C LEU A 199 -8.64 -11.39 -2.67
N PRO A 200 -9.26 -11.80 -1.54
CA PRO A 200 -9.52 -13.22 -1.28
C PRO A 200 -10.36 -13.89 -2.36
N VAL A 201 -11.39 -13.19 -2.85
CA VAL A 201 -12.31 -13.69 -3.88
C VAL A 201 -11.58 -13.88 -5.21
N ILE A 202 -10.75 -12.92 -5.61
CA ILE A 202 -10.03 -13.00 -6.89
C ILE A 202 -8.92 -14.05 -6.86
N LEU A 203 -8.19 -14.17 -5.73
CA LEU A 203 -7.20 -15.23 -5.55
C LEU A 203 -7.83 -16.62 -5.59
N ALA A 204 -9.03 -16.76 -5.02
CA ALA A 204 -9.82 -17.97 -5.06
C ALA A 204 -10.25 -18.36 -6.48
N VAL A 205 -10.80 -17.41 -7.24
CA VAL A 205 -11.16 -17.63 -8.65
C VAL A 205 -9.93 -18.03 -9.46
N GLY A 206 -8.80 -17.30 -9.31
CA GLY A 206 -7.56 -17.62 -10.00
C GLY A 206 -7.06 -19.03 -9.70
N LYS A 207 -7.14 -19.48 -8.44
CA LYS A 207 -6.71 -20.81 -8.02
C LYS A 207 -7.58 -21.94 -8.58
N GLY A 208 -8.88 -21.72 -8.71
CA GLY A 208 -9.80 -22.74 -9.23
C GLY A 208 -9.81 -22.87 -10.75
N ILE A 209 -9.11 -22.01 -11.49
CA ILE A 209 -9.01 -22.10 -12.95
C ILE A 209 -7.69 -22.80 -13.31
N PRO A 210 -7.74 -24.00 -13.94
CA PRO A 210 -6.54 -24.74 -14.32
C PRO A 210 -5.62 -23.92 -15.23
N GLY A 211 -4.32 -23.96 -14.93
CA GLY A 211 -3.27 -23.35 -15.77
C GLY A 211 -3.02 -21.85 -15.55
N VAL A 212 -3.77 -21.19 -14.66
CA VAL A 212 -3.50 -19.78 -14.31
C VAL A 212 -2.14 -19.66 -13.61
N PRO A 213 -1.24 -18.78 -14.09
CA PRO A 213 0.04 -18.54 -13.42
C PRO A 213 -0.18 -17.73 -12.14
N MET A 214 -0.44 -18.43 -11.02
CA MET A 214 -0.81 -17.82 -9.74
C MET A 214 0.22 -16.83 -9.21
N GLU A 215 1.52 -17.08 -9.39
CA GLU A 215 2.56 -16.15 -8.95
C GLU A 215 2.45 -14.80 -9.67
N GLN A 216 2.23 -14.82 -10.99
CA GLN A 216 2.03 -13.62 -11.80
C GLN A 216 0.75 -12.88 -11.37
N LEU A 217 -0.36 -13.61 -11.17
CA LEU A 217 -1.61 -13.03 -10.68
C LEU A 217 -1.42 -12.35 -9.33
N CYS A 218 -0.81 -13.04 -8.36
CA CYS A 218 -0.58 -12.53 -7.01
C CYS A 218 0.27 -11.26 -7.04
N ILE A 219 1.39 -11.25 -7.77
CA ILE A 219 2.27 -10.08 -7.88
C ILE A 219 1.51 -8.90 -8.51
N LEU A 220 0.82 -9.11 -9.63
CA LEU A 220 0.08 -8.02 -10.30
C LEU A 220 -1.02 -7.44 -9.40
N LEU A 221 -1.78 -8.28 -8.69
CA LEU A 221 -2.81 -7.83 -7.76
C LEU A 221 -2.21 -6.98 -6.65
N VAL A 222 -1.20 -7.49 -5.93
CA VAL A 222 -0.68 -6.78 -4.76
C VAL A 222 0.06 -5.50 -5.13
N LEU A 223 0.77 -5.47 -6.28
CA LEU A 223 1.44 -4.26 -6.76
C LEU A 223 0.45 -3.19 -7.23
N SER A 224 -0.72 -3.59 -7.75
CA SER A 224 -1.76 -2.64 -8.18
C SER A 224 -2.42 -1.89 -7.01
N ILE A 225 -2.38 -2.43 -5.78
CA ILE A 225 -2.95 -1.81 -4.57
C ILE A 225 -2.45 -0.37 -4.38
N GLY A 226 -1.15 -0.16 -4.54
CA GLY A 226 -0.56 1.17 -4.39
C GLY A 226 -1.02 2.16 -5.47
N ILE A 227 -1.19 1.68 -6.70
CA ILE A 227 -1.56 2.49 -7.86
C ILE A 227 -3.02 2.93 -7.74
N MET A 228 -3.92 2.04 -7.32
CA MET A 228 -5.33 2.36 -7.09
C MET A 228 -5.56 3.55 -6.13
N GLY A 229 -4.57 3.86 -5.29
CA GLY A 229 -4.64 4.94 -4.31
C GLY A 229 -4.78 6.35 -4.89
N CYS A 230 -4.50 6.56 -6.18
CA CYS A 230 -4.66 7.85 -6.85
C CYS A 230 -5.95 7.99 -7.67
N LEU A 231 -6.75 6.91 -7.83
CA LEU A 231 -7.90 6.89 -8.73
C LEU A 231 -9.03 7.82 -8.28
N THR A 232 -9.32 7.86 -6.99
CA THR A 232 -10.45 8.60 -6.42
C THR A 232 -10.04 9.38 -5.17
N PRO A 233 -10.73 10.48 -4.83
CA PRO A 233 -10.43 11.28 -3.64
C PRO A 233 -10.51 10.50 -2.33
N TYR A 234 -11.32 9.44 -2.31
CA TYR A 234 -11.57 8.61 -1.14
C TYR A 234 -10.77 7.31 -1.13
N ALA A 235 -9.94 7.04 -2.14
CA ALA A 235 -9.15 5.80 -2.19
C ALA A 235 -8.25 5.64 -0.95
N THR A 236 -7.67 6.75 -0.47
CA THR A 236 -6.72 6.79 0.65
C THR A 236 -7.01 7.92 1.62
N GLY A 237 -6.58 7.75 2.87
CA GLY A 237 -6.66 8.81 3.90
C GLY A 237 -6.02 10.13 3.46
N PRO A 238 -4.77 10.15 2.93
CA PRO A 238 -4.16 11.34 2.37
C PRO A 238 -4.99 11.97 1.24
N GLY A 239 -5.59 11.16 0.37
CA GLY A 239 -6.46 11.64 -0.70
C GLY A 239 -7.65 12.45 -0.17
N VAL A 240 -8.30 11.96 0.88
CA VAL A 240 -9.45 12.64 1.51
C VAL A 240 -9.04 13.97 2.13
N ILE A 241 -7.86 14.03 2.75
CA ILE A 241 -7.33 15.27 3.34
C ILE A 241 -7.05 16.29 2.24
N ILE A 242 -6.33 15.91 1.19
CA ILE A 242 -5.99 16.82 0.07
C ILE A 242 -7.25 17.35 -0.60
N TYR A 243 -8.22 16.47 -0.85
CA TYR A 243 -9.51 16.85 -1.43
C TYR A 243 -10.31 17.76 -0.48
N GLY A 244 -10.29 17.46 0.83
CA GLY A 244 -10.97 18.22 1.87
C GLY A 244 -10.44 19.64 2.07
N CYS A 245 -9.18 19.91 1.71
CA CYS A 245 -8.63 21.26 1.77
C CYS A 245 -9.22 22.23 0.73
N GLY A 246 -9.94 21.73 -0.28
CA GLY A 246 -10.60 22.56 -1.31
C GLY A 246 -9.67 23.18 -2.36
N TYR A 247 -8.35 22.95 -2.27
CA TYR A 247 -7.36 23.45 -3.25
C TYR A 247 -7.41 22.72 -4.60
N VAL A 248 -7.87 21.46 -4.61
CA VAL A 248 -8.02 20.66 -5.84
C VAL A 248 -9.51 20.50 -6.16
N LYS A 249 -9.94 21.02 -7.31
CA LYS A 249 -11.35 20.88 -7.74
C LYS A 249 -11.64 19.41 -8.06
N SER A 250 -12.87 18.96 -7.81
CA SER A 250 -13.25 17.56 -8.05
C SER A 250 -13.00 17.11 -9.48
N LYS A 251 -13.37 17.91 -10.47
CA LYS A 251 -13.12 17.60 -11.88
C LYS A 251 -11.65 17.31 -12.16
N ASP A 252 -10.75 18.10 -11.57
CA ASP A 252 -9.32 17.96 -11.76
C ASP A 252 -8.78 16.74 -11.03
N TYR A 253 -9.27 16.43 -9.82
CA TYR A 253 -8.90 15.21 -9.11
C TYR A 253 -9.25 13.96 -9.91
N TRP A 254 -10.51 13.84 -10.39
CA TRP A 254 -10.96 12.67 -11.15
C TRP A 254 -10.24 12.54 -12.49
N ARG A 255 -9.97 13.65 -13.18
CA ARG A 255 -9.18 13.66 -14.41
C ARG A 255 -7.74 13.22 -14.17
N LEU A 256 -7.09 13.75 -13.13
CA LEU A 256 -5.72 13.41 -12.79
C LEU A 256 -5.62 11.95 -12.32
N GLY A 257 -6.56 11.49 -11.49
CA GLY A 257 -6.63 10.10 -11.05
C GLY A 257 -6.78 9.11 -12.20
N ALA A 258 -7.59 9.42 -13.22
CA ALA A 258 -7.73 8.60 -14.42
C ALA A 258 -6.52 8.64 -15.37
N ILE A 259 -5.63 9.62 -15.24
CA ILE A 259 -4.39 9.71 -16.04
C ILE A 259 -3.22 9.05 -15.31
N PHE A 260 -3.17 9.18 -13.98
CA PHE A 260 -2.10 8.64 -13.16
C PHE A 260 -2.30 7.17 -12.78
N GLY A 261 -3.55 6.72 -12.68
CA GLY A 261 -3.91 5.32 -12.47
C GLY A 261 -4.07 4.58 -13.78
#